data_AF-A0A840ZG26-F1
#
_entry.id   AF-A0A840ZG26-F1
#
_cell.length_a   1.000
_cell.length_b   1.000
_cell.length_c   1.000
_cell.angle_alpha   90.00
_cell.angle_beta   90.00
_cell.angle_gamma   90.00
#
_symmetry.space_group_name_H-M   'P 1'
#
loop_
_entity.id
_entity.type
_entity.pdbx_description
1 polymer ?
#
loop_
_entity_poly.entity_id
_entity_poly.type
_entity_poly.pdbx_seq_one_letter_code
_entity_poly.pdbx_strand_id
1 'polypeptide(L)'
;MPLPSSSRRGLLSALGLGAAGLLSRPAAAAAPPDEAGEGACLLTPQAIEGPFYTDPRLVRADITEGREGVPMRLRLRVIEAGPCTPLAGARVDVWHCDAQGRYSGYPGQGDSRRMDTSGQTFLRGTQETDAGGWAAFETIYPGWYPGRATHIHVKVFLDRRTVLTGQIYFPDALSEFLYTQVPAYGGRRVERLVVNANDGIAREEDPQRRAFCAVKEERDRYVASLVIGVNRGADVAGLTDRPVTPSGRPERPPGPGPGGFGPPRLTLKDRLAALVPGLGRRP
;
A
#
# COMPACT_ATOMS: atom_id res chain seq x y z
N MET A 1 18.55 -82.28 -3.99
CA MET A 1 17.16 -82.73 -3.77
C MET A 1 16.48 -81.64 -2.94
N PRO A 2 15.45 -80.91 -3.40
CA PRO A 2 14.76 -80.92 -4.70
C PRO A 2 15.08 -79.69 -5.60
N LEU A 3 14.92 -79.86 -6.92
CA LEU A 3 14.68 -78.80 -7.92
C LEU A 3 13.20 -78.92 -8.39
N PRO A 4 12.73 -78.16 -9.40
CA PRO A 4 11.84 -77.01 -9.31
C PRO A 4 10.42 -77.33 -9.83
N SER A 5 9.49 -76.38 -9.81
CA SER A 5 8.33 -76.43 -10.70
C SER A 5 8.21 -75.14 -11.52
N SER A 6 8.11 -75.34 -12.82
CA SER A 6 8.03 -74.32 -13.86
C SER A 6 6.59 -73.99 -14.23
N SER A 7 6.49 -72.88 -14.97
CA SER A 7 5.53 -72.63 -16.06
C SER A 7 4.23 -71.92 -15.66
N ARG A 8 3.64 -71.04 -16.48
CA ARG A 8 3.69 -70.90 -17.95
C ARG A 8 3.43 -69.45 -18.37
N ARG A 9 4.07 -69.12 -19.50
CA ARG A 9 3.76 -68.06 -20.45
C ARG A 9 2.25 -67.89 -20.72
N GLY A 10 1.84 -66.63 -20.89
CA GLY A 10 0.67 -66.23 -21.65
C GLY A 10 0.91 -64.87 -22.29
N LEU A 11 1.47 -64.88 -23.51
CA LEU A 11 1.42 -63.75 -24.43
C LEU A 11 0.02 -63.71 -25.04
N LEU A 12 -0.63 -62.55 -25.11
CA LEU A 12 -1.60 -62.23 -26.17
C LEU A 12 -1.65 -60.73 -26.37
N SER A 13 -1.09 -60.29 -27.50
CA SER A 13 -1.30 -58.99 -28.11
C SER A 13 -2.72 -58.92 -28.69
N ALA A 14 -3.41 -57.80 -28.49
CA ALA A 14 -4.52 -57.42 -29.36
C ALA A 14 -4.51 -55.89 -29.54
N LEU A 15 -4.37 -55.50 -30.81
CA LEU A 15 -4.55 -54.16 -31.33
C LEU A 15 -6.02 -53.72 -31.16
N GLY A 16 -6.22 -52.52 -30.63
CA GLY A 16 -7.48 -51.79 -30.69
C GLY A 16 -7.22 -50.37 -31.18
N LEU A 17 -7.63 -50.07 -32.42
CA LEU A 17 -7.65 -48.73 -32.98
C LEU A 17 -8.75 -47.88 -32.32
N GLY A 18 -8.43 -46.62 -32.03
CA GLY A 18 -9.35 -45.48 -32.20
C GLY A 18 -10.02 -44.92 -30.94
N ALA A 19 -9.64 -43.70 -30.55
CA ALA A 19 -10.57 -42.62 -30.19
C ALA A 19 -9.82 -41.28 -30.01
N ALA A 20 -10.17 -40.32 -30.87
CA ALA A 20 -10.12 -38.86 -30.75
C ALA A 20 -9.14 -38.20 -29.75
N GLY A 21 -8.17 -37.47 -30.32
CA GLY A 21 -7.39 -36.47 -29.58
C GLY A 21 -8.29 -35.32 -29.12
N LEU A 22 -8.57 -35.28 -27.82
CA LEU A 22 -9.09 -34.09 -27.14
C LEU A 22 -7.92 -33.13 -26.90
N LEU A 23 -7.87 -32.06 -27.69
CA LEU A 23 -6.99 -30.92 -27.45
C LEU A 23 -7.33 -30.32 -26.07
N SER A 24 -6.46 -30.54 -25.09
CA SER A 24 -6.51 -29.82 -23.82
C SER A 24 -6.22 -28.34 -24.10
N ARG A 25 -7.25 -27.50 -24.11
CA ARG A 25 -7.09 -26.04 -24.03
C ARG A 25 -6.35 -25.72 -22.73
N PRO A 26 -5.37 -24.80 -22.73
CA PRO A 26 -4.89 -24.27 -21.47
C PRO A 26 -6.07 -23.51 -20.85
N ALA A 27 -6.40 -23.84 -19.61
CA ALA A 27 -7.26 -23.00 -18.80
C ALA A 27 -6.53 -21.67 -18.62
N ALA A 28 -7.03 -20.61 -19.28
CA ALA A 28 -6.66 -19.26 -18.91
C ALA A 28 -6.96 -19.12 -17.41
N ALA A 29 -5.93 -18.82 -16.61
CA ALA A 29 -6.10 -18.55 -15.20
C ALA A 29 -7.12 -17.41 -15.08
N ALA A 30 -8.30 -17.73 -14.57
CA ALA A 30 -9.29 -16.72 -14.25
C ALA A 30 -8.66 -15.78 -13.23
N ALA A 31 -8.58 -14.49 -13.59
CA ALA A 31 -8.25 -13.46 -12.62
C ALA A 31 -9.23 -13.57 -11.44
N PRO A 32 -8.78 -13.40 -10.18
CA PRO A 32 -9.67 -13.42 -9.04
C PRO A 32 -10.75 -12.34 -9.21
N PRO A 33 -11.97 -12.56 -8.69
CA PRO A 33 -13.05 -11.60 -8.82
C PRO A 33 -12.62 -10.24 -8.25
N ASP A 34 -12.96 -9.18 -8.99
CA ASP A 34 -12.77 -7.78 -8.63
C ASP A 34 -13.56 -7.48 -7.34
N GLU A 35 -12.91 -7.64 -6.20
CA GLU A 35 -13.37 -7.14 -4.89
C GLU A 35 -13.12 -5.62 -4.83
N ALA A 36 -13.74 -4.88 -5.75
CA ALA A 36 -13.87 -3.43 -5.67
C ALA A 36 -15.33 -3.14 -5.27
N GLY A 37 -15.55 -2.85 -3.98
CA GLY A 37 -16.87 -2.56 -3.43
C GLY A 37 -17.57 -1.36 -4.10
N GLU A 38 -18.82 -1.09 -3.73
CA GLU A 38 -19.78 -0.11 -4.31
C GLU A 38 -19.28 1.35 -4.57
N GLY A 39 -18.03 1.68 -4.25
CA GLY A 39 -17.34 2.93 -4.64
C GLY A 39 -16.35 2.78 -5.81
N ALA A 40 -16.33 1.64 -6.51
CA ALA A 40 -15.28 1.22 -7.44
C ALA A 40 -14.98 2.20 -8.60
N CYS A 41 -15.83 3.19 -8.86
CA CYS A 41 -15.68 4.15 -9.96
C CYS A 41 -15.81 5.61 -9.53
N LEU A 42 -15.60 5.90 -8.26
CA LEU A 42 -15.63 7.26 -7.73
C LEU A 42 -14.22 7.87 -7.73
N LEU A 43 -14.16 9.19 -7.83
CA LEU A 43 -12.90 9.92 -7.69
C LEU A 43 -12.31 9.66 -6.30
N THR A 44 -11.04 9.24 -6.29
CA THR A 44 -10.22 9.22 -5.08
C THR A 44 -9.92 10.67 -4.69
N PRO A 45 -10.08 11.05 -3.42
CA PRO A 45 -9.82 12.41 -2.97
C PRO A 45 -8.34 12.75 -3.14
N GLN A 46 -8.10 14.02 -3.48
CA GLN A 46 -6.76 14.57 -3.39
C GLN A 46 -6.40 14.82 -1.93
N ALA A 47 -5.13 14.65 -1.62
CA ALA A 47 -4.59 14.96 -0.31
C ALA A 47 -3.28 15.74 -0.44
N ILE A 48 -2.85 16.40 0.63
CA ILE A 48 -1.54 17.06 0.62
C ILE A 48 -0.42 16.06 0.30
N GLU A 49 0.59 16.52 -0.46
CA GLU A 49 1.80 15.75 -0.75
C GLU A 49 2.62 15.48 0.52
N GLY A 50 2.60 16.43 1.46
CA GLY A 50 3.49 16.41 2.61
C GLY A 50 4.94 16.74 2.22
N PRO A 51 5.85 16.87 3.21
CA PRO A 51 7.19 17.39 2.97
C PRO A 51 8.20 16.34 2.47
N PHE A 52 7.76 15.09 2.35
CA PHE A 52 8.65 13.93 2.14
C PHE A 52 8.64 13.38 0.72
N TYR A 53 7.97 14.05 -0.22
CA TYR A 53 8.05 13.68 -1.62
C TYR A 53 9.38 14.13 -2.22
N THR A 54 9.94 13.25 -3.02
CA THR A 54 11.05 13.51 -3.93
C THR A 54 10.77 12.58 -5.10
N ASP A 55 10.81 13.08 -6.34
CA ASP A 55 10.63 12.21 -7.51
C ASP A 55 11.66 11.07 -7.39
N PRO A 56 11.20 9.84 -7.14
CA PRO A 56 12.13 8.77 -6.85
C PRO A 56 12.97 8.47 -8.09
N ARG A 57 12.40 8.54 -9.30
CA ARG A 57 12.97 7.94 -10.52
C ARG A 57 13.44 6.49 -10.29
N LEU A 58 12.80 5.78 -9.34
CA LEU A 58 13.12 4.41 -8.94
C LEU A 58 12.03 3.48 -9.48
N VAL A 59 12.19 3.03 -10.72
CA VAL A 59 11.28 2.03 -11.30
C VAL A 59 11.60 0.67 -10.70
N ARG A 60 10.80 0.22 -9.74
CA ARG A 60 10.99 -1.04 -9.02
C ARG A 60 9.71 -1.49 -8.31
N ALA A 61 9.47 -2.79 -8.33
CA ALA A 61 8.36 -3.40 -7.61
C ALA A 61 8.70 -3.60 -6.12
N ASP A 62 9.86 -4.14 -5.78
CA ASP A 62 10.32 -4.23 -4.39
C ASP A 62 10.94 -2.90 -3.96
N ILE A 63 10.28 -2.23 -3.02
CA ILE A 63 10.71 -0.96 -2.46
C ILE A 63 11.28 -1.11 -1.05
N THR A 64 11.37 -2.33 -0.51
CA THR A 64 11.73 -2.58 0.89
C THR A 64 13.13 -2.09 1.23
N GLU A 65 14.11 -2.30 0.33
CA GLU A 65 15.55 -2.15 0.61
C GLU A 65 15.98 -2.81 1.93
N GLY A 66 15.40 -3.97 2.24
CA GLY A 66 15.74 -4.73 3.46
C GLY A 66 15.26 -4.10 4.78
N ARG A 67 14.36 -3.10 4.73
CA ARG A 67 13.77 -2.54 5.95
C ARG A 67 12.98 -3.59 6.72
N GLU A 68 13.23 -3.69 8.02
CA GLU A 68 12.44 -4.51 8.93
C GLU A 68 10.98 -4.03 9.01
N GLY A 69 10.06 -4.99 9.02
CA GLY A 69 8.62 -4.77 9.14
C GLY A 69 7.84 -6.01 8.74
N VAL A 70 6.50 -5.96 8.86
CA VAL A 70 5.64 -7.04 8.35
C VAL A 70 5.56 -6.92 6.83
N PRO A 71 5.89 -7.97 6.05
CA PRO A 71 5.78 -7.93 4.60
C PRO A 71 4.37 -7.58 4.14
N MET A 72 4.29 -6.73 3.12
CA MET A 72 3.03 -6.30 2.53
C MET A 72 3.17 -6.12 1.02
N ARG A 73 2.24 -6.69 0.26
CA ARG A 73 2.04 -6.35 -1.14
C ARG A 73 0.99 -5.26 -1.27
N LEU A 74 1.36 -4.12 -1.84
CA LEU A 74 0.44 -3.05 -2.18
C LEU A 74 -0.02 -3.21 -3.62
N ARG A 75 -1.32 -3.31 -3.87
CA ARG A 75 -1.92 -3.41 -5.20
C ARG A 75 -2.84 -2.21 -5.45
N LEU A 76 -2.50 -1.40 -6.44
CA LEU A 76 -3.26 -0.20 -6.80
C LEU A 76 -3.83 -0.39 -8.19
N ARG A 77 -5.14 -0.25 -8.34
CA ARG A 77 -5.77 -0.24 -9.66
C ARG A 77 -6.15 1.18 -10.04
N VAL A 78 -5.59 1.71 -11.12
CA VAL A 78 -5.94 3.03 -11.62
C VAL A 78 -7.02 2.91 -12.69
N ILE A 79 -8.09 3.68 -12.53
CA ILE A 79 -9.22 3.73 -13.46
C ILE A 79 -9.63 5.20 -13.72
N GLU A 80 -10.32 5.43 -14.84
CA GLU A 80 -11.09 6.65 -15.05
C GLU A 80 -12.36 6.61 -14.18
N ALA A 81 -12.55 7.61 -13.33
CA ALA A 81 -13.76 7.74 -12.52
C ALA A 81 -14.98 8.08 -13.39
N GLY A 82 -16.13 7.48 -13.09
CA GLY A 82 -17.34 7.52 -13.92
C GLY A 82 -17.42 6.30 -14.85
N PRO A 83 -16.66 6.25 -15.97
CA PRO A 83 -16.68 5.11 -16.90
C PRO A 83 -16.07 3.80 -16.37
N CYS A 84 -15.42 3.83 -15.20
CA CYS A 84 -14.77 2.65 -14.59
C CYS A 84 -13.68 2.01 -15.46
N THR A 85 -13.10 2.76 -16.40
CA THR A 85 -12.22 2.18 -17.42
C THR A 85 -10.79 2.10 -16.89
N PRO A 86 -10.14 0.93 -16.91
CA PRO A 86 -8.74 0.80 -16.53
C PRO A 86 -7.81 1.72 -17.30
N LEU A 87 -6.85 2.32 -16.62
CA LEU A 87 -5.82 3.17 -17.23
C LEU A 87 -4.50 2.42 -17.25
N ALA A 88 -4.12 1.92 -18.42
CA ALA A 88 -2.80 1.32 -18.66
C ALA A 88 -1.74 2.40 -18.88
N GLY A 89 -0.49 2.13 -18.49
CA GLY A 89 0.64 3.05 -18.65
C GLY A 89 0.60 4.29 -17.74
N ALA A 90 -0.31 4.34 -16.76
CA ALA A 90 -0.29 5.37 -15.73
C ALA A 90 0.91 5.13 -14.81
N ARG A 91 1.76 6.15 -14.63
CA ARG A 91 2.85 6.08 -13.67
C ARG A 91 2.29 6.28 -12.26
N VAL A 92 2.62 5.37 -11.36
CA VAL A 92 2.23 5.40 -9.95
C VAL A 92 3.48 5.47 -9.10
N ASP A 93 3.62 6.55 -8.34
CA ASP A 93 4.68 6.71 -7.35
C ASP A 93 4.11 6.50 -5.96
N VAL A 94 4.84 5.76 -5.12
CA VAL A 94 4.50 5.55 -3.71
C VAL A 94 5.69 5.86 -2.82
N TRP A 95 5.40 6.42 -1.64
CA TRP A 95 6.39 6.58 -0.58
C TRP A 95 5.75 6.48 0.80
N HIS A 96 6.46 5.89 1.76
CA HIS A 96 6.01 5.83 3.14
C HIS A 96 7.16 5.69 4.14
N CYS A 97 6.83 5.83 5.42
CA CYS A 97 7.78 5.65 6.50
C CYS A 97 8.04 4.16 6.82
N ASP A 98 9.20 3.88 7.39
CA ASP A 98 9.54 2.56 7.94
C ASP A 98 8.69 2.20 9.17
N ALA A 99 8.86 0.98 9.70
CA ALA A 99 8.16 0.50 10.89
C ALA A 99 8.33 1.41 12.14
N GLN A 100 9.39 2.23 12.15
CA GLN A 100 9.73 3.17 13.23
C GLN A 100 9.34 4.62 12.92
N GLY A 101 8.58 4.86 11.85
CA GLY A 101 8.07 6.19 11.50
C GLY A 101 9.08 7.11 10.84
N ARG A 102 10.09 6.58 10.14
CA ARG A 102 11.14 7.37 9.46
C ARG A 102 11.00 7.25 7.95
N TYR A 103 11.03 8.38 7.25
CA TYR A 103 11.13 8.42 5.80
C TYR A 103 12.58 8.31 5.35
N SER A 104 12.85 7.73 4.18
CA SER A 104 14.16 7.77 3.56
C SER A 104 14.46 9.15 2.95
N GLY A 105 15.73 9.58 2.98
CA GLY A 105 16.20 10.81 2.34
C GLY A 105 16.26 12.05 3.25
N TYR A 106 15.94 11.95 4.55
CA TYR A 106 15.79 13.14 5.41
C TYR A 106 16.51 13.02 6.76
N PRO A 107 17.11 14.11 7.27
CA PRO A 107 17.67 14.16 8.62
C PRO A 107 16.62 14.53 9.68
N GLY A 108 17.00 14.37 10.95
CA GLY A 108 16.26 14.95 12.10
C GLY A 108 14.98 14.21 12.50
N GLN A 109 14.91 12.91 12.22
CA GLN A 109 13.70 12.09 12.38
C GLN A 109 13.72 11.22 13.65
N GLY A 110 12.62 10.50 13.87
CA GLY A 110 12.41 9.60 15.00
C GLY A 110 12.13 10.32 16.32
N ASP A 111 11.84 9.55 17.36
CA ASP A 111 11.44 10.09 18.68
C ASP A 111 12.47 11.02 19.30
N SER A 112 13.75 10.79 19.01
CA SER A 112 14.86 11.62 19.48
C SER A 112 15.19 12.80 18.57
N ARG A 113 14.58 12.88 17.36
CA ARG A 113 14.93 13.82 16.28
C ARG A 113 16.41 13.81 15.88
N ARG A 114 17.10 12.67 16.07
CA ARG A 114 18.52 12.49 15.75
C ARG A 114 18.77 11.51 14.61
N MET A 115 17.74 10.86 14.10
CA MET A 115 17.91 9.87 13.04
C MET A 115 18.10 10.58 11.70
N ASP A 116 19.13 10.15 10.97
CA ASP A 116 19.45 10.65 9.64
C ASP A 116 19.38 9.52 8.62
N THR A 117 18.50 9.69 7.63
CA THR A 117 18.34 8.77 6.51
C THR A 117 18.68 9.43 5.18
N SER A 118 19.39 10.57 5.20
CA SER A 118 19.85 11.27 4.00
C SER A 118 20.63 10.33 3.07
N GLY A 119 20.35 10.42 1.78
CA GLY A 119 20.95 9.55 0.75
C GLY A 119 20.37 8.13 0.66
N GLN A 120 19.47 7.73 1.57
CA GLN A 120 18.74 6.46 1.47
C GLN A 120 17.45 6.64 0.67
N THR A 121 16.97 5.55 0.07
CA THR A 121 15.80 5.57 -0.83
C THR A 121 14.72 4.56 -0.47
N PHE A 122 14.88 3.82 0.63
CA PHE A 122 13.94 2.76 1.05
C PHE A 122 12.48 3.23 1.06
N LEU A 123 11.57 2.30 0.80
CA LEU A 123 10.11 2.46 0.86
C LEU A 123 9.60 3.57 -0.06
N ARG A 124 10.27 3.72 -1.21
CA ARG A 124 9.90 4.58 -2.34
C ARG A 124 9.99 3.79 -3.63
N GLY A 125 9.04 3.98 -4.54
CA GLY A 125 9.14 3.37 -5.87
C GLY A 125 8.10 3.89 -6.85
N THR A 126 8.37 3.59 -8.11
CA THR A 126 7.56 3.90 -9.27
C THR A 126 7.22 2.62 -10.00
N GLN A 127 5.96 2.46 -10.38
CA GLN A 127 5.49 1.40 -11.28
C GLN A 127 4.55 2.00 -12.33
N GLU A 128 4.54 1.43 -13.52
CA GLU A 128 3.52 1.72 -14.52
C GLU A 128 2.39 0.69 -14.41
N THR A 129 1.16 1.13 -14.64
CA THR A 129 0.00 0.24 -14.62
C THR A 129 -0.05 -0.65 -15.84
N ASP A 130 -0.43 -1.92 -15.64
CA ASP A 130 -0.67 -2.88 -16.72
C ASP A 130 -1.97 -2.61 -17.49
N ALA A 131 -2.31 -3.50 -18.43
CA ALA A 131 -3.54 -3.41 -19.23
C ALA A 131 -4.83 -3.43 -18.39
N GLY A 132 -4.79 -4.02 -17.19
CA GLY A 132 -5.90 -4.03 -16.23
C GLY A 132 -5.91 -2.81 -15.30
N GLY A 133 -4.98 -1.87 -15.48
CA GLY A 133 -4.79 -0.69 -14.64
C GLY A 133 -4.02 -0.97 -13.36
N TRP A 134 -3.38 -2.13 -13.20
CA TRP A 134 -2.75 -2.52 -11.94
C TRP A 134 -1.28 -2.12 -11.87
N ALA A 135 -0.89 -1.49 -10.76
CA ALA A 135 0.48 -1.35 -10.30
C ALA A 135 0.64 -2.08 -8.95
N ALA A 136 1.74 -2.81 -8.78
CA ALA A 136 2.01 -3.57 -7.56
C ALA A 136 3.41 -3.31 -7.01
N PHE A 137 3.50 -3.25 -5.68
CA PHE A 137 4.74 -3.04 -4.94
C PHE A 137 4.89 -4.09 -3.83
N GLU A 138 6.08 -4.63 -3.66
CA GLU A 138 6.47 -5.37 -2.45
C GLU A 138 7.09 -4.38 -1.46
N THR A 139 6.53 -4.33 -0.25
CA THR A 139 6.94 -3.39 0.79
C THR A 139 6.72 -3.99 2.19
N ILE A 140 6.80 -3.16 3.23
CA ILE A 140 6.36 -3.49 4.58
C ILE A 140 5.11 -2.68 4.94
N TYR A 141 4.31 -3.18 5.90
CA TYR A 141 3.25 -2.38 6.50
C TYR A 141 3.86 -1.09 7.10
N PRO A 142 3.33 0.11 6.80
CA PRO A 142 3.94 1.36 7.26
C PRO A 142 3.91 1.50 8.78
N GLY A 143 4.90 2.16 9.35
CA GLY A 143 4.86 2.59 10.75
C GLY A 143 4.02 3.85 10.95
N TRP A 144 4.23 4.50 12.10
CA TRP A 144 3.55 5.75 12.44
C TRP A 144 4.55 6.79 12.95
N TYR A 145 4.21 8.06 12.78
CA TYR A 145 4.93 9.20 13.35
C TYR A 145 3.97 10.19 14.01
N PRO A 146 4.42 10.99 15.00
CA PRO A 146 3.53 11.88 15.74
C PRO A 146 2.76 12.84 14.84
N GLY A 147 1.46 12.98 15.11
CA GLY A 147 0.58 13.93 14.44
C GLY A 147 -0.19 13.37 13.25
N ARG A 148 0.07 12.12 12.83
CA ARG A 148 -0.58 11.51 11.66
C ARG A 148 -1.09 10.08 11.92
N ALA A 149 -2.17 9.69 11.26
CA ALA A 149 -2.62 8.30 11.14
C ALA A 149 -1.64 7.50 10.27
N THR A 150 -1.74 6.17 10.31
CA THR A 150 -0.96 5.27 9.43
C THR A 150 -1.35 5.50 7.97
N HIS A 151 -0.37 5.80 7.10
CA HIS A 151 -0.64 6.04 5.67
C HIS A 151 0.53 5.68 4.75
N ILE A 152 0.21 5.47 3.47
CA ILE A 152 1.14 5.48 2.35
C ILE A 152 0.76 6.64 1.44
N HIS A 153 1.73 7.44 0.99
CA HIS A 153 1.46 8.46 0.00
C HIS A 153 1.46 7.86 -1.42
N VAL A 154 0.67 8.47 -2.31
CA VAL A 154 0.58 8.06 -3.71
C VAL A 154 0.51 9.29 -4.62
N LYS A 155 1.18 9.21 -5.77
CA LYS A 155 0.94 10.10 -6.91
C LYS A 155 0.66 9.28 -8.16
N VAL A 156 -0.28 9.77 -8.95
CA VAL A 156 -0.61 9.18 -10.26
C VAL A 156 -0.36 10.22 -11.33
N PHE A 157 0.36 9.79 -12.36
CA PHE A 157 0.66 10.60 -13.53
C PHE A 157 0.07 9.94 -14.77
N LEU A 158 -0.52 10.78 -15.62
CA LEU A 158 -0.82 10.44 -17.01
C LEU A 158 0.11 11.26 -17.88
N ASP A 159 0.95 10.58 -18.66
CA ASP A 159 2.10 11.16 -19.34
C ASP A 159 3.00 11.93 -18.34
N ARG A 160 3.15 13.25 -18.53
CA ARG A 160 3.95 14.13 -17.65
C ARG A 160 3.10 14.91 -16.64
N ARG A 161 1.79 14.68 -16.58
CA ARG A 161 0.87 15.46 -15.74
C ARG A 161 0.51 14.68 -14.49
N THR A 162 0.57 15.35 -13.34
CA THR A 162 0.05 14.78 -12.09
C THR A 162 -1.48 14.90 -12.12
N VAL A 163 -2.19 13.77 -12.06
CA VAL A 163 -3.65 13.74 -12.03
C VAL A 163 -4.20 13.41 -10.63
N LEU A 164 -3.35 12.91 -9.74
CA LEU A 164 -3.66 12.68 -8.33
C LEU A 164 -2.40 12.80 -7.48
N THR A 165 -2.53 13.54 -6.38
CA THR A 165 -1.70 13.38 -5.18
C THR A 165 -2.62 12.97 -4.05
N GLY A 166 -2.31 11.89 -3.35
CA GLY A 166 -3.21 11.28 -2.37
C GLY A 166 -2.48 10.57 -1.24
N GLN A 167 -3.27 10.10 -0.27
CA GLN A 167 -2.80 9.30 0.86
C GLN A 167 -3.74 8.12 1.07
N ILE A 168 -3.15 6.93 1.23
CA ILE A 168 -3.83 5.66 1.42
C ILE A 168 -3.82 5.33 2.91
N TYR A 169 -5.00 5.11 3.49
CA TYR A 169 -5.17 4.83 4.91
C TYR A 169 -5.47 3.36 5.19
N PHE A 170 -5.18 2.92 6.41
CA PHE A 170 -5.27 1.52 6.83
C PHE A 170 -6.24 1.34 8.01
N PRO A 171 -6.82 0.14 8.21
CA PRO A 171 -7.66 -0.15 9.36
C PRO A 171 -6.90 0.09 10.69
N ASP A 172 -7.43 0.96 11.55
CA ASP A 172 -6.76 1.28 12.82
C ASP A 172 -6.62 0.06 13.74
N ALA A 173 -7.55 -0.89 13.69
CA ALA A 173 -7.49 -2.15 14.44
C ALA A 173 -6.22 -2.95 14.12
N LEU A 174 -5.92 -3.07 12.82
CA LEU A 174 -4.73 -3.78 12.35
C LEU A 174 -3.46 -2.99 12.72
N SER A 175 -3.47 -1.66 12.51
CA SER A 175 -2.35 -0.81 12.96
C SER A 175 -2.07 -0.99 14.46
N GLU A 176 -3.09 -0.96 15.31
CA GLU A 176 -2.91 -1.11 16.76
C GLU A 176 -2.37 -2.49 17.14
N PHE A 177 -2.86 -3.54 16.50
CA PHE A 177 -2.34 -4.90 16.70
C PHE A 177 -0.86 -4.98 16.33
N LEU A 178 -0.47 -4.53 15.13
CA LEU A 178 0.91 -4.60 14.66
C LEU A 178 1.86 -3.78 15.53
N TYR A 179 1.46 -2.56 15.91
CA TYR A 179 2.30 -1.67 16.72
C TYR A 179 2.49 -2.13 18.16
N THR A 180 1.60 -2.99 18.65
CA THR A 180 1.68 -3.54 20.01
C THR A 180 2.38 -4.90 20.03
N GLN A 181 2.17 -5.75 19.00
CA GLN A 181 2.55 -7.15 19.03
C GLN A 181 3.81 -7.48 18.22
N VAL A 182 4.20 -6.63 17.25
CA VAL A 182 5.33 -6.92 16.37
C VAL A 182 6.56 -6.12 16.80
N PRO A 183 7.70 -6.78 17.14
CA PRO A 183 8.89 -6.10 17.66
C PRO A 183 9.41 -4.96 16.79
N ALA A 184 9.36 -5.10 15.46
CA ALA A 184 9.84 -4.08 14.52
C ALA A 184 9.11 -2.71 14.65
N TYR A 185 7.88 -2.70 15.20
CA TYR A 185 7.06 -1.49 15.37
C TYR A 185 7.04 -1.00 16.83
N GLY A 186 7.58 -1.78 17.76
CA GLY A 186 7.62 -1.49 19.19
C GLY A 186 8.76 -0.56 19.61
N GLY A 187 8.99 -0.45 20.92
CA GLY A 187 10.13 0.28 21.49
C GLY A 187 10.05 1.82 21.40
N ARG A 188 8.89 2.35 20.98
CA ARG A 188 8.62 3.78 20.85
C ARG A 188 8.57 4.45 22.24
N ARG A 189 9.21 5.61 22.38
CA ARG A 189 9.23 6.39 23.64
C ARG A 189 8.09 7.40 23.74
N VAL A 190 7.37 7.58 22.64
CA VAL A 190 6.24 8.50 22.52
C VAL A 190 4.96 7.73 22.26
N GLU A 191 3.85 8.25 22.76
CA GLU A 191 2.53 7.65 22.61
C GLU A 191 1.93 7.94 21.23
N ARG A 192 1.27 6.95 20.61
CA ARG A 192 0.50 7.15 19.37
C ARG A 192 -0.87 7.73 19.69
N LEU A 193 -1.02 9.04 19.53
CA LEU A 193 -2.27 9.76 19.84
C LEU A 193 -3.24 9.86 18.65
N VAL A 194 -2.75 9.60 17.43
CA VAL A 194 -3.50 9.83 16.18
C VAL A 194 -3.85 8.51 15.52
N VAL A 195 -5.14 8.36 15.26
CA VAL A 195 -5.81 7.29 14.51
C VAL A 195 -6.60 7.95 13.37
N ASN A 196 -7.17 7.19 12.44
CA ASN A 196 -7.90 7.80 11.31
C ASN A 196 -9.03 8.73 11.78
N ALA A 197 -9.71 8.39 12.88
CA ALA A 197 -10.84 9.15 13.42
C ALA A 197 -10.47 10.53 14.00
N ASN A 198 -9.18 10.83 14.24
CA ASN A 198 -8.73 12.14 14.71
C ASN A 198 -7.53 12.71 13.93
N ASP A 199 -7.15 12.11 12.80
CA ASP A 199 -6.22 12.71 11.85
C ASP A 199 -6.95 13.80 11.05
N GLY A 200 -6.46 15.03 11.12
CA GLY A 200 -7.09 16.17 10.44
C GLY A 200 -7.13 16.01 8.92
N ILE A 201 -6.04 15.51 8.32
CA ILE A 201 -5.92 15.31 6.87
C ILE A 201 -6.87 14.21 6.41
N ALA A 202 -6.91 13.07 7.10
CA ALA A 202 -7.82 11.97 6.77
C ALA A 202 -9.30 12.40 6.84
N ARG A 203 -9.65 13.22 7.84
CA ARG A 203 -11.04 13.67 8.04
C ARG A 203 -11.47 14.78 7.09
N GLU A 204 -10.59 15.73 6.82
CA GLU A 204 -10.91 16.91 6.02
C GLU A 204 -10.79 16.62 4.53
N GLU A 205 -9.78 15.85 4.11
CA GLU A 205 -9.49 15.57 2.70
C GLU A 205 -10.18 14.29 2.21
N ASP A 206 -10.44 13.31 3.09
CA ASP A 206 -11.19 12.09 2.75
C ASP A 206 -12.36 11.78 3.70
N PRO A 207 -13.36 12.69 3.82
CA PRO A 207 -14.50 12.50 4.72
C PRO A 207 -15.36 11.27 4.38
N GLN A 208 -15.27 10.79 3.14
CA GLN A 208 -16.04 9.65 2.63
C GLN A 208 -15.24 8.35 2.64
N ARG A 209 -14.00 8.38 3.15
CA ARG A 209 -13.14 7.21 3.33
C ARG A 209 -12.87 6.43 2.05
N ARG A 210 -12.72 7.13 0.91
CA ARG A 210 -12.51 6.56 -0.42
C ARG A 210 -11.07 6.09 -0.65
N ALA A 211 -10.09 6.57 0.12
CA ALA A 211 -8.68 6.18 0.04
C ALA A 211 -8.27 5.20 1.15
N PHE A 212 -9.23 4.52 1.77
CA PHE A 212 -8.97 3.50 2.79
C PHE A 212 -8.85 2.13 2.11
N CYS A 213 -7.67 1.52 2.18
CA CYS A 213 -7.42 0.27 1.49
C CYS A 213 -8.13 -0.91 2.16
N ALA A 214 -8.52 -1.89 1.34
CA ALA A 214 -8.86 -3.22 1.82
C ALA A 214 -7.57 -3.97 2.15
N VAL A 215 -7.51 -4.63 3.30
CA VAL A 215 -6.34 -5.41 3.71
C VAL A 215 -6.76 -6.86 3.93
N LYS A 216 -6.06 -7.77 3.28
CA LYS A 216 -6.22 -9.21 3.43
C LYS A 216 -4.94 -9.82 3.98
N GLU A 217 -5.07 -10.76 4.91
CA GLU A 217 -3.95 -11.57 5.38
C GLU A 217 -3.70 -12.75 4.44
N GLU A 218 -2.43 -12.97 4.09
CA GLU A 218 -1.93 -14.17 3.43
C GLU A 218 -0.85 -14.81 4.30
N ARG A 219 -0.40 -16.02 3.94
CA ARG A 219 0.47 -16.85 4.78
C ARG A 219 1.75 -16.14 5.25
N ASP A 220 2.34 -15.29 4.41
CA ASP A 220 3.64 -14.66 4.63
C ASP A 220 3.63 -13.13 4.54
N ARG A 221 2.45 -12.53 4.28
CA ARG A 221 2.32 -11.09 4.02
C ARG A 221 0.88 -10.62 4.20
N TYR A 222 0.71 -9.31 4.33
CA TYR A 222 -0.58 -8.67 4.04
C TYR A 222 -0.67 -8.27 2.56
N VAL A 223 -1.88 -8.26 2.01
CA VAL A 223 -2.18 -7.66 0.70
C VAL A 223 -3.10 -6.48 0.94
N ALA A 224 -2.57 -5.27 0.73
CA ALA A 224 -3.34 -4.04 0.75
C ALA A 224 -3.75 -3.67 -0.68
N SER A 225 -5.04 -3.50 -0.92
CA SER A 225 -5.59 -3.18 -2.25
C SER A 225 -6.47 -1.93 -2.23
N LEU A 226 -6.34 -1.10 -3.26
CA LEU A 226 -7.16 0.09 -3.46
C LEU A 226 -7.43 0.33 -4.95
N VAL A 227 -8.66 0.66 -5.30
CA VAL A 227 -9.00 1.22 -6.61
C VAL A 227 -8.90 2.74 -6.53
N ILE A 228 -8.07 3.31 -7.40
CA ILE A 228 -7.81 4.73 -7.53
C ILE A 228 -8.58 5.26 -8.74
N GLY A 229 -9.63 6.03 -8.47
CA GLY A 229 -10.38 6.75 -9.50
C GLY A 229 -9.77 8.12 -9.75
N VAL A 230 -9.30 8.35 -10.98
CA VAL A 230 -8.77 9.64 -11.42
C VAL A 230 -9.65 10.28 -12.49
N ASN A 231 -9.48 11.59 -12.69
CA ASN A 231 -10.05 12.33 -13.82
C ASN A 231 -8.89 12.69 -14.77
N ARG A 232 -8.90 12.22 -16.02
CA ARG A 232 -7.88 12.54 -17.04
C ARG A 232 -7.67 14.03 -17.30
N GLY A 233 -8.71 14.84 -17.09
CA GLY A 233 -8.69 16.28 -17.25
C GLY A 233 -8.24 17.05 -16.01
N ALA A 234 -7.97 16.36 -14.89
CA ALA A 234 -7.46 17.02 -13.70
C ALA A 234 -6.04 17.55 -13.95
N ASP A 235 -5.83 18.81 -13.63
CA ASP A 235 -4.50 19.38 -13.47
C ASP A 235 -4.29 19.60 -11.98
N VAL A 236 -3.66 18.63 -11.32
CA VAL A 236 -3.24 18.81 -9.93
C VAL A 236 -2.03 19.70 -10.00
N ALA A 237 -2.17 20.95 -9.52
CA ALA A 237 -1.05 21.85 -9.38
C ALA A 237 0.06 21.09 -8.65
N GLY A 238 1.07 20.67 -9.41
CA GLY A 238 2.29 20.16 -8.86
C GLY A 238 2.85 21.30 -8.04
N LEU A 239 2.76 21.18 -6.71
CA LEU A 239 3.70 21.90 -5.86
C LEU A 239 5.06 21.40 -6.33
N THR A 240 5.66 22.25 -7.16
CA THR A 240 6.91 22.06 -7.87
C THR A 240 7.97 21.54 -6.93
N ASP A 241 8.88 20.71 -7.46
CA ASP A 241 10.18 20.35 -6.89
C ASP A 241 10.59 21.37 -5.81
N ARG A 242 10.49 20.97 -4.53
CA ARG A 242 11.00 21.85 -3.47
C ARG A 242 12.47 22.12 -3.79
N PRO A 243 12.93 23.39 -3.75
CA PRO A 243 14.32 23.71 -3.99
C PRO A 243 15.20 22.83 -3.11
N VAL A 244 16.03 22.02 -3.76
CA VAL A 244 17.13 21.34 -3.08
C VAL A 244 18.05 22.43 -2.55
N THR A 245 18.54 22.31 -1.31
CA THR A 245 19.54 23.26 -0.81
C THR A 245 20.73 23.32 -1.79
N PRO A 246 21.53 24.41 -1.84
CA PRO A 246 22.73 24.48 -2.69
C PRO A 246 23.71 23.31 -2.48
N SER A 247 23.57 22.57 -1.39
CA SER A 247 24.33 21.37 -1.04
C SER A 247 23.77 20.04 -1.56
N GLY A 248 22.69 20.04 -2.35
CA GLY A 248 22.07 18.80 -2.84
C GLY A 248 21.21 18.06 -1.81
N ARG A 249 20.99 18.65 -0.61
CA ARG A 249 20.22 18.03 0.48
C ARG A 249 18.76 18.50 0.46
N PRO A 250 17.78 17.59 0.66
CA PRO A 250 16.41 17.98 0.97
C PRO A 250 16.39 18.87 2.23
N GLU A 251 15.60 19.94 2.22
CA GLU A 251 15.40 20.75 3.42
C GLU A 251 14.90 19.88 4.57
N ARG A 252 15.25 20.25 5.81
CA ARG A 252 14.67 19.61 6.99
C ARG A 252 13.15 19.69 6.85
N PRO A 253 12.42 18.56 7.00
CA PRO A 253 10.98 18.61 6.99
C PRO A 253 10.54 19.65 8.04
N PRO A 254 9.50 20.46 7.77
CA PRO A 254 8.92 21.26 8.82
C PRO A 254 8.64 20.32 9.99
N GLY A 255 9.14 20.69 11.18
CA GLY A 255 8.68 20.03 12.39
C GLY A 255 7.16 20.20 12.49
N PRO A 256 6.46 19.43 13.33
CA PRO A 256 5.09 19.79 13.68
C PRO A 256 5.09 21.29 14.03
N GLY A 257 4.32 22.08 13.29
CA GLY A 257 4.43 23.54 13.33
C GLY A 257 4.31 24.07 14.76
N PRO A 258 5.01 25.15 15.13
CA PRO A 258 4.88 25.77 16.43
C PRO A 258 3.58 26.58 16.45
N GLY A 259 2.44 25.94 16.69
CA GLY A 259 1.17 26.66 16.80
C GLY A 259 -0.06 25.76 16.82
N GLY A 260 -0.72 25.70 17.98
CA GLY A 260 -2.14 25.36 18.14
C GLY A 260 -2.45 23.88 18.23
N PHE A 261 -2.57 23.37 19.46
CA PHE A 261 -3.18 22.10 19.85
C PHE A 261 -2.92 20.91 18.91
N GLY A 262 -2.01 20.00 19.30
CA GLY A 262 -1.93 18.69 18.66
C GLY A 262 -3.33 18.06 18.52
N PRO A 263 -3.54 17.19 17.51
CA PRO A 263 -4.86 16.68 17.17
C PRO A 263 -5.61 16.23 18.43
N PRO A 264 -6.91 16.55 18.54
CA PRO A 264 -7.65 16.35 19.77
C PRO A 264 -7.48 14.91 20.25
N ARG A 265 -7.03 14.75 21.49
CA ARG A 265 -6.90 13.42 22.10
C ARG A 265 -8.30 12.81 22.16
N LEU A 266 -8.45 11.61 21.57
CA LEU A 266 -9.67 10.85 21.72
C LEU A 266 -9.80 10.36 23.16
N THR A 267 -11.04 10.32 23.65
CA THR A 267 -11.32 9.56 24.88
C THR A 267 -11.03 8.08 24.63
N LEU A 268 -10.81 7.29 25.69
CA LEU A 268 -10.63 5.84 25.56
C LEU A 268 -11.81 5.19 24.81
N LYS A 269 -13.04 5.64 25.10
CA LYS A 269 -14.26 5.17 24.43
C LYS A 269 -14.22 5.45 22.93
N ASP A 270 -13.89 6.67 22.53
CA ASP A 270 -13.88 7.05 21.12
C ASP A 270 -12.75 6.37 20.34
N ARG A 271 -11.59 6.18 20.99
CA ARG A 271 -10.50 5.38 20.43
C ARG A 271 -10.93 3.93 20.22
N LEU A 272 -11.57 3.31 21.21
CA LEU A 272 -12.08 1.94 21.09
C LEU A 272 -13.15 1.83 20.00
N ALA A 273 -14.04 2.81 19.87
CA ALA A 273 -15.04 2.83 18.80
C ALA A 273 -14.43 2.97 17.40
N ALA A 274 -13.29 3.67 17.28
CA ALA A 274 -12.53 3.74 16.02
C ALA A 274 -11.80 2.43 15.70
N LEU A 275 -11.34 1.71 16.73
CA LEU A 275 -10.65 0.42 16.58
C LEU A 275 -11.60 -0.75 16.35
N VAL A 276 -12.82 -0.71 16.91
CA VAL A 276 -13.78 -1.81 16.83
C VAL A 276 -15.05 -1.30 16.14
N PRO A 277 -15.21 -1.58 14.83
CA PRO A 277 -16.44 -1.25 14.12
C PRO A 277 -17.66 -1.84 14.83
N GLY A 278 -18.63 -0.99 15.18
CA GLY A 278 -19.88 -1.38 15.84
C GLY A 278 -19.96 -1.11 17.35
N LEU A 279 -18.83 -0.90 18.04
CA LEU A 279 -18.80 -0.66 19.50
C LEU A 279 -19.46 0.69 19.91
N GLY A 280 -19.59 1.63 18.98
CA GLY A 280 -20.17 2.96 19.20
C GLY A 280 -21.68 3.08 18.99
N ARG A 281 -22.36 2.04 18.48
CA ARG A 281 -23.82 2.07 18.29
C ARG A 281 -24.48 1.67 19.62
N ARG A 282 -25.13 2.63 20.28
CA ARG A 282 -26.12 2.28 21.31
C ARG A 282 -27.30 1.54 20.63
N PRO A 283 -27.92 0.57 21.32
CA PRO A 283 -29.10 -0.13 20.80
C PRO A 283 -30.24 0.84 20.48
#